data_AF-A0A845DU00-F1
#
_entry.id   AF-A0A845DU00-F1
#
_cell.length_a   1.000
_cell.length_b   1.000
_cell.length_c   1.000
_cell.angle_alpha   90.00
_cell.angle_beta   90.00
_cell.angle_gamma   90.00
#
_symmetry.space_group_name_H-M   'P 1'
#
loop_
_entity.id
_entity.type
_entity.pdbx_description
1 polymer ?
#
loop_
_entity_poly.entity_id
_entity_poly.type
_entity_poly.pdbx_seq_one_letter_code
_entity_poly.pdbx_strand_id
1 'polypeptide(L)'
;MEIVLQAEAPPLRWDSSGGLRIGKSRVLLELVVHAFEDGATPEAIAQRYPATTLADIYSVLAYYLRHQEEINAYLAKRKQKAETVRRRIESGQQDLAELRKRLLARRDAIA
;
A
#
# COMPACT_ATOMS: atom_id res chain seq x y z
N MET A 1 -3.39 44.01 1.04
CA MET A 1 -2.62 42.78 0.75
C MET A 1 -3.60 41.81 0.13
N GLU A 2 -3.46 41.51 -1.16
CA GLU A 2 -4.32 40.54 -1.83
C GLU A 2 -3.65 39.18 -1.83
N ILE A 3 -4.39 38.14 -1.44
CA ILE A 3 -3.95 36.75 -1.51
C ILE A 3 -4.48 36.17 -2.82
N VAL A 4 -3.58 35.66 -3.66
CA VAL A 4 -3.96 34.94 -4.90
C VAL A 4 -4.19 33.47 -4.55
N LEU A 5 -5.42 32.99 -4.76
CA LEU A 5 -5.76 31.58 -4.56
C LEU A 5 -5.21 30.73 -5.71
N GLN A 6 -4.58 29.62 -5.38
CA GLN A 6 -4.01 28.68 -6.35
C GLN A 6 -4.70 27.32 -6.23
N ALA A 7 -4.93 26.68 -7.38
CA ALA A 7 -5.40 25.29 -7.41
C ALA A 7 -4.18 24.37 -7.28
N GLU A 8 -4.16 23.54 -6.24
CA GLU A 8 -3.09 22.57 -5.99
C GLU A 8 -3.60 21.15 -6.25
N ALA A 9 -2.87 20.39 -7.08
CA ALA A 9 -3.12 18.97 -7.26
C ALA A 9 -2.74 18.20 -5.97
N PRO A 10 -3.43 17.09 -5.64
CA PRO A 10 -3.02 16.27 -4.51
C PRO A 10 -1.59 15.77 -4.73
N PRO A 11 -0.77 15.64 -3.67
CA PRO A 11 0.61 15.18 -3.80
C PRO A 11 0.64 13.66 -3.99
N LEU A 12 0.08 13.17 -5.09
CA LEU A 12 -0.01 11.75 -5.44
C LEU A 12 0.79 11.48 -6.70
N ARG A 13 1.58 10.40 -6.68
CA ARG A 13 2.40 9.98 -7.83
C ARG A 13 2.35 8.47 -8.00
N TRP A 14 2.37 8.02 -9.26
CA TRP A 14 2.59 6.62 -9.59
C TRP A 14 4.05 6.24 -9.39
N ASP A 15 4.30 5.08 -8.80
CA ASP A 15 5.62 4.45 -8.78
C ASP A 15 5.80 3.45 -9.94
N SER A 16 7.02 2.94 -10.11
CA SER A 16 7.37 1.98 -11.17
C SER A 16 6.65 0.63 -11.02
N SER A 17 6.07 0.34 -9.86
CA SER A 17 5.28 -0.86 -9.59
C SER A 17 3.76 -0.62 -9.77
N GLY A 18 3.35 0.56 -10.23
CA GLY A 18 1.93 0.93 -10.37
C GLY A 18 1.21 1.11 -9.04
N GLY A 19 1.93 1.48 -7.98
CA GLY A 19 1.39 1.95 -6.70
C GLY A 19 1.30 3.48 -6.65
N LEU A 20 0.32 4.03 -5.93
CA LEU A 20 0.24 5.47 -5.66
C LEU A 20 1.03 5.81 -4.38
N ARG A 21 1.92 6.80 -4.46
CA ARG A 21 2.75 7.29 -3.35
C ARG A 21 2.42 8.74 -3.03
N ILE A 22 2.63 9.10 -1.77
CA ILE A 22 2.39 10.46 -1.26
C ILE A 22 3.65 11.31 -1.35
N GLY A 23 3.55 12.48 -1.96
CA GLY A 23 4.62 13.45 -2.16
C GLY A 23 5.87 12.81 -2.73
N LYS A 24 7.04 13.11 -2.15
CA LYS A 24 8.32 12.47 -2.48
C LYS A 24 8.57 11.19 -1.66
N SER A 25 7.67 10.83 -0.76
CA SER A 25 7.83 9.71 0.16
C SER A 25 7.64 8.36 -0.55
N ARG A 26 8.00 7.28 0.16
CA ARG A 26 7.63 5.90 -0.21
C ARG A 26 6.33 5.44 0.47
N VAL A 27 5.58 6.32 1.11
CA VAL A 27 4.31 5.97 1.77
C VAL A 27 3.26 5.75 0.69
N LEU A 28 2.59 4.59 0.74
CA LEU A 28 1.50 4.24 -0.15
C LEU A 28 0.23 4.99 0.22
N LEU A 29 -0.56 5.38 -0.79
CA LEU A 29 -1.90 5.93 -0.58
C LEU A 29 -2.75 4.96 0.26
N GLU A 30 -2.66 3.66 -0.04
CA GLU A 30 -3.42 2.61 0.65
C GLU A 30 -3.22 2.69 2.17
N LEU A 31 -1.98 2.90 2.63
CA LEU A 31 -1.65 2.93 4.05
C LEU A 31 -2.26 4.12 4.80
N VAL A 32 -2.42 5.25 4.13
CA VAL A 32 -3.02 6.45 4.70
C VAL A 32 -4.54 6.34 4.71
N VAL A 33 -5.14 5.86 3.61
CA VAL A 33 -6.60 5.66 3.54
C VAL A 33 -7.06 4.64 4.57
N HIS A 34 -6.41 3.48 4.67
CA HIS A 34 -6.81 2.46 5.65
C HIS A 34 -6.67 2.99 7.09
N ALA A 35 -5.58 3.70 7.42
CA ALA A 35 -5.42 4.26 8.76
C ALA A 35 -6.52 5.27 9.10
N PHE A 36 -6.93 6.10 8.14
CA PHE A 36 -8.03 7.04 8.31
C PHE A 36 -9.38 6.32 8.50
N GLU A 37 -9.65 5.29 7.70
CA GLU A 37 -10.85 4.45 7.84
C GLU A 37 -10.89 3.69 9.18
N ASP A 38 -9.73 3.31 9.71
CA ASP A 38 -9.57 2.75 11.06
C ASP A 38 -9.76 3.78 12.18
N GLY A 39 -10.06 5.04 11.84
CA GLY A 39 -10.34 6.12 12.80
C GLY A 39 -9.10 6.91 13.26
N ALA A 40 -7.94 6.72 12.64
CA ALA A 40 -6.77 7.53 12.95
C ALA A 40 -6.96 8.97 12.43
N THR A 41 -6.56 9.96 13.24
CA THR A 41 -6.58 11.37 12.81
C THR A 41 -5.44 11.63 11.80
N PRO A 42 -5.56 12.66 10.94
CA PRO A 42 -4.50 13.07 10.02
C PRO A 42 -3.14 13.30 10.72
N GLU A 43 -3.14 13.87 11.93
CA GLU A 43 -1.95 14.09 12.74
C GLU A 43 -1.32 12.79 13.24
N ALA A 44 -2.15 11.84 13.68
CA ALA A 44 -1.68 10.51 14.08
C ALA A 44 -1.08 9.74 12.89
N ILE A 45 -1.68 9.89 11.71
CA ILE A 45 -1.17 9.31 10.46
C ILE A 45 0.17 9.94 10.08
N ALA A 46 0.29 11.27 10.14
CA ALA A 46 1.55 11.97 9.87
C ALA A 46 2.66 11.58 10.85
N GLN A 47 2.34 11.37 12.13
CA GLN A 47 3.27 10.86 13.13
C GLN A 47 3.72 9.42 12.83
N ARG A 48 2.80 8.56 12.37
CA ARG A 48 3.11 7.17 11.96
C ARG A 48 4.03 7.14 10.72
N TYR A 49 3.90 8.13 9.84
CA TYR A 49 4.65 8.21 8.58
C TYR A 49 5.48 9.49 8.47
N PRO A 50 6.60 9.62 9.21
CA PRO A 50 7.39 10.86 9.26
C PRO A 50 8.07 11.26 7.94
N ALA A 51 8.01 10.40 6.92
CA ALA A 51 8.46 10.70 5.57
C ALA A 51 7.45 11.54 4.75
N THR A 52 6.24 11.79 5.28
CA THR A 52 5.20 12.67 4.71
C THR A 52 5.01 13.90 5.56
N THR A 53 4.60 15.02 4.96
CA THR A 53 4.22 16.20 5.73
C THR A 53 2.77 16.13 6.17
N LEU A 54 2.42 16.84 7.25
CA LEU A 54 1.04 16.94 7.70
C LEU A 54 0.12 17.54 6.62
N ALA A 55 0.62 18.55 5.90
CA ALA A 55 -0.09 19.16 4.78
C ALA A 55 -0.38 18.14 3.67
N ASP A 56 0.59 17.29 3.31
CA ASP A 56 0.37 16.25 2.32
C ASP A 56 -0.71 15.26 2.75
N ILE A 57 -0.72 14.85 4.04
CA ILE A 57 -1.75 13.94 4.57
C ILE A 57 -3.14 14.58 4.46
N TYR A 58 -3.30 15.83 4.88
CA TYR A 58 -4.59 16.52 4.72
C TYR A 58 -5.01 16.64 3.27
N SER A 59 -4.11 17.05 2.37
CA SER A 59 -4.41 17.18 0.94
C SER A 59 -4.81 15.85 0.31
N VAL A 60 -4.14 14.77 0.66
CA VAL A 60 -4.48 13.41 0.19
C VAL A 60 -5.83 12.96 0.73
N LEU A 61 -6.12 13.16 2.02
CA LEU A 61 -7.41 12.78 2.60
C LEU A 61 -8.55 13.64 2.04
N ALA A 62 -8.35 14.93 1.84
CA ALA A 62 -9.32 15.80 1.20
C ALA A 62 -9.62 15.34 -0.23
N TYR A 63 -8.59 14.93 -0.98
CA TYR A 63 -8.77 14.35 -2.32
C TYR A 63 -9.51 13.00 -2.26
N TYR A 64 -9.11 12.10 -1.35
CA TYR A 64 -9.80 10.82 -1.15
C TYR A 64 -11.29 11.02 -0.88
N LEU A 65 -11.65 11.90 0.06
CA LEU A 65 -13.04 12.19 0.42
C LEU A 65 -13.86 12.78 -0.74
N ARG A 66 -13.22 13.50 -1.67
CA ARG A 66 -13.88 14.05 -2.87
C ARG A 66 -13.97 13.06 -4.03
N HIS A 67 -13.17 12.00 -4.02
CA HIS A 67 -13.00 11.05 -5.12
C HIS A 67 -13.07 9.58 -4.65
N GLN A 68 -13.90 9.30 -3.64
CA GLN A 68 -13.93 8.00 -2.96
C GLN A 68 -14.20 6.85 -3.93
N GLU A 69 -15.11 6.99 -4.89
CA GLU A 69 -15.43 5.92 -5.85
C GLU A 69 -14.20 5.50 -6.67
N GLU A 70 -13.48 6.45 -7.24
CA GLU A 70 -12.30 6.19 -8.06
C GLU A 70 -11.17 5.58 -7.24
N ILE A 71 -10.90 6.15 -6.07
CA ILE A 71 -9.85 5.65 -5.18
C ILE A 71 -10.21 4.25 -4.66
N ASN A 72 -11.45 4.00 -4.25
CA ASN A 72 -11.87 2.68 -3.77
C ASN A 72 -11.82 1.62 -4.87
N ALA A 73 -12.16 1.97 -6.11
CA ALA A 73 -11.97 1.07 -7.26
C ALA A 73 -10.48 0.73 -7.47
N TYR A 74 -9.59 1.72 -7.35
CA TYR A 74 -8.15 1.51 -7.38
C TYR A 74 -7.67 0.58 -6.24
N LEU A 75 -8.09 0.84 -5.00
CA LEU A 75 -7.74 0.05 -3.82
C LEU A 75 -8.20 -1.40 -3.96
N ALA A 76 -9.43 -1.63 -4.43
CA ALA A 76 -9.97 -2.96 -4.67
C ALA A 76 -9.15 -3.74 -5.72
N LYS A 77 -8.78 -3.09 -6.83
CA LYS A 77 -7.92 -3.70 -7.86
C LYS A 77 -6.54 -4.08 -7.30
N ARG A 78 -5.97 -3.26 -6.42
CA ARG A 78 -4.69 -3.53 -5.76
C ARG A 78 -4.80 -4.73 -4.82
N LYS A 79 -5.86 -4.79 -4.01
CA LYS A 79 -6.15 -5.92 -3.12
C LYS A 79 -6.28 -7.24 -3.90
N GLN A 80 -7.03 -7.26 -4.99
CA GLN A 80 -7.20 -8.45 -5.83
C GLN A 80 -5.87 -8.94 -6.43
N LYS A 81 -5.00 -8.02 -6.87
CA LYS A 81 -3.66 -8.36 -7.35
C LYS A 81 -2.81 -8.97 -6.24
N ALA A 82 -2.82 -8.37 -5.05
CA ALA A 82 -2.08 -8.88 -3.90
C ALA A 82 -2.55 -10.30 -3.50
N GLU A 83 -3.87 -10.53 -3.47
CA GLU A 83 -4.45 -11.86 -3.19
C GLU A 83 -4.09 -12.90 -4.25
N THR A 84 -4.03 -12.49 -5.52
CA THR A 84 -3.62 -13.39 -6.62
C THR A 84 -2.15 -13.78 -6.48
N VAL A 85 -1.27 -12.82 -6.19
CA VAL A 85 0.15 -13.08 -5.94
C VAL A 85 0.33 -13.97 -4.71
N ARG A 86 -0.39 -13.67 -3.62
CA ARG A 86 -0.36 -14.47 -2.39
C ARG A 86 -0.75 -15.93 -2.64
N ARG A 87 -1.87 -16.17 -3.34
CA ARG A 87 -2.32 -17.53 -3.68
C ARG A 87 -1.29 -18.30 -4.50
N ARG A 88 -0.63 -17.64 -5.48
CA ARG A 88 0.44 -18.28 -6.28
C ARG A 88 1.66 -18.66 -5.44
N ILE A 89 2.04 -17.82 -4.48
CA ILE A 89 3.16 -18.12 -3.58
C ILE A 89 2.79 -19.29 -2.67
N GLU A 90 1.60 -19.25 -2.05
CA GLU A 90 1.13 -20.31 -1.15
C GLU A 90 1.00 -21.66 -1.85
N SER A 91 0.52 -21.70 -3.10
CA SER A 91 0.46 -22.94 -3.88
C SER A 91 1.84 -23.53 -4.19
N GLY A 92 2.83 -22.68 -4.51
CA GLY A 92 4.20 -23.14 -4.77
C GLY A 92 4.98 -23.55 -3.51
N GLN A 93 4.59 -23.05 -2.33
CA GLN A 93 5.21 -23.43 -1.06
C GLN A 93 4.87 -24.87 -0.64
N GLN A 94 3.70 -25.39 -1.02
CA GLN A 94 3.36 -26.79 -0.77
C GLN A 94 4.31 -27.74 -1.52
N ASP A 95 4.65 -27.41 -2.77
CA ASP A 95 5.63 -28.17 -3.56
C ASP A 95 7.04 -28.13 -2.97
N LEU A 96 7.46 -26.97 -2.45
CA LEU A 96 8.76 -26.80 -1.79
C LEU A 96 8.85 -27.58 -0.47
N ALA A 97 7.77 -27.60 0.32
CA ALA A 97 7.72 -28.35 1.57
C ALA A 97 7.81 -29.87 1.31
N GLU A 98 7.10 -30.35 0.28
CA GLU A 98 7.13 -31.75 -0.13
C GLU A 98 8.48 -32.17 -0.72
N LEU A 99 9.08 -31.32 -1.56
CA LEU A 99 10.44 -31.51 -2.07
C LEU A 99 11.46 -31.57 -0.93
N ARG A 100 11.37 -30.66 0.04
CA ARG A 100 12.26 -30.63 1.21
C ARG A 100 12.13 -31.91 2.04
N LYS A 101 10.91 -32.41 2.29
CA LYS A 101 10.69 -33.70 2.97
C LYS A 101 11.37 -34.86 2.24
N ARG A 102 11.20 -34.94 0.91
CA ARG A 102 11.82 -35.99 0.08
C ARG A 102 13.35 -35.94 0.12
N LEU A 103 13.93 -34.74 0.06
CA LEU A 103 15.38 -34.56 0.11
C LEU A 103 15.95 -34.96 1.48
N LEU A 104 15.28 -34.62 2.57
CA LEU A 104 15.68 -35.03 3.93
C LEU A 104 15.60 -36.55 4.10
N ALA A 105 14.49 -37.18 3.66
CA ALA A 105 14.34 -38.64 3.72
C ALA A 105 15.42 -39.39 2.92
N ARG A 106 15.85 -38.85 1.77
CA ARG A 106 16.97 -39.43 0.99
C ARG A 106 18.31 -39.27 1.68
N ARG A 107 18.55 -38.14 2.36
CA ARG A 107 19.79 -37.93 3.13
C ARG A 107 19.89 -38.93 4.28
N ASP A 108 18.80 -39.13 5.01
CA ASP A 108 18.78 -40.00 6.19
C ASP A 108 18.78 -41.50 5.81
N ALA A 109 18.43 -41.85 4.57
CA ALA A 109 18.52 -43.22 4.04
C ALA A 109 19.90 -43.60 3.47
N ILE A 110 20.79 -42.61 3.30
CA ILE A 110 22.18 -42.80 2.81
C ILE A 110 23.18 -42.74 3.98
N ALA A 111 22.75 -42.27 5.15
CA ALA A 111 23.50 -42.30 6.40
C ALA A 111 23.28 -43.63 7.14
#